data_AF-A0A6B2V8C7-F1
#
_entry.id   AF-A0A6B2V8C7-F1
#
_cell.length_a   1.000
_cell.length_b   1.000
_cell.length_c   1.000
_cell.angle_alpha   90.00
_cell.angle_beta   90.00
_cell.angle_gamma   90.00
#
_symmetry.space_group_name_H-M   'P 1'
#
loop_
_entity.id
_entity.type
_entity.pdbx_description
1 polymer ?
#
loop_
_entity_poly.entity_id
_entity_poly.type
_entity_poly.pdbx_seq_one_letter_code
_entity_poly.pdbx_strand_id
1 'polypeptide(L)'
;MGSTLVITNDFPPRQGGIETFVHALATRMPDDDVVVYTSHEPGGAAFDATLPFPVVRDTARTLLPTRRATARAVGIARAHGCDRVWFGAAAP
;
A
#
# COMPACT_ATOMS: atom_id res chain seq x y z
N MET A 1 5.93 -12.34 -15.00
CA MET A 1 4.97 -11.32 -14.53
C MET A 1 5.61 -10.61 -13.36
N GLY A 2 5.61 -9.28 -13.36
CA GLY A 2 6.18 -8.49 -12.28
C GLY A 2 5.07 -7.84 -11.46
N SER A 3 5.30 -7.57 -10.18
CA SER A 3 4.29 -7.04 -9.26
C SER A 3 4.41 -5.51 -9.06
N THR A 4 3.31 -4.83 -8.74
CA THR A 4 3.29 -3.39 -8.43
C THR A 4 3.22 -3.17 -6.92
N LEU A 5 4.17 -2.40 -6.37
CA LEU A 5 4.08 -1.88 -5.01
C LEU A 5 3.32 -0.55 -5.00
N VAL A 6 2.13 -0.54 -4.40
CA VAL A 6 1.37 0.68 -4.14
C VAL A 6 1.80 1.28 -2.81
N ILE A 7 2.24 2.54 -2.81
CA ILE A 7 2.64 3.27 -1.61
C ILE A 7 1.64 4.40 -1.38
N THR A 8 0.96 4.41 -0.24
CA THR A 8 -0.06 5.44 0.05
C THR A 8 -0.21 5.69 1.55
N ASN A 9 -0.51 6.93 1.95
CA ASN A 9 -1.00 7.23 3.31
C ASN A 9 -2.48 6.91 3.48
N ASP A 10 -3.20 6.85 2.36
CA ASP A 10 -4.64 6.91 2.31
C ASP A 10 -5.14 5.55 1.79
N PHE A 11 -5.43 4.66 2.73
CA PHE A 11 -6.00 3.35 2.46
C PHE A 11 -7.07 3.00 3.52
N PRO A 12 -8.12 2.23 3.18
CA PRO A 12 -9.13 1.81 4.14
C PRO A 12 -8.51 1.08 5.36
N PRO A 13 -9.19 1.00 6.51
CA PRO A 13 -10.61 1.25 6.75
C PRO A 13 -11.00 2.73 6.88
N ARG A 14 -10.02 3.65 6.89
CA ARG A 14 -10.27 5.08 6.82
C ARG A 14 -11.15 5.40 5.61
N GLN A 15 -12.17 6.24 5.83
CA GLN A 15 -13.11 6.64 4.79
C GLN A 15 -12.67 7.96 4.17
N GLY A 16 -12.58 7.98 2.84
CA GLY A 16 -12.26 9.17 2.07
C GLY A 16 -12.14 8.86 0.57
N GLY A 17 -12.03 9.93 -0.22
CA GLY A 17 -12.02 9.84 -1.68
C GLY A 17 -10.77 9.14 -2.22
N ILE A 18 -9.60 9.45 -1.66
CA ILE A 18 -8.33 8.86 -2.09
C ILE A 18 -8.28 7.40 -1.65
N GLU A 19 -8.67 7.10 -0.42
CA GLU A 19 -8.74 5.73 0.13
C GLU A 19 -9.61 4.84 -0.75
N THR A 20 -10.80 5.33 -1.11
CA THR A 20 -11.73 4.63 -2.01
C THR A 20 -11.12 4.43 -3.39
N PHE A 21 -10.49 5.47 -3.95
CA PHE A 21 -9.89 5.42 -5.27
C PHE A 21 -8.72 4.42 -5.34
N VAL A 22 -7.78 4.50 -4.40
CA VAL A 22 -6.60 3.63 -4.35
C VAL A 22 -7.02 2.18 -4.12
N HIS A 23 -7.94 1.93 -3.18
CA HIS A 23 -8.50 0.59 -2.96
C HIS A 23 -9.18 0.04 -4.21
N ALA A 24 -10.04 0.82 -4.86
CA ALA A 24 -10.77 0.37 -6.04
C ALA A 24 -9.85 0.11 -7.25
N LEU A 25 -8.71 0.80 -7.35
CA LEU A 25 -7.70 0.51 -8.38
C LEU A 25 -6.88 -0.74 -8.02
N ALA A 26 -6.43 -0.89 -6.78
CA ALA A 26 -5.69 -2.07 -6.33
C ALA A 26 -6.49 -3.36 -6.54
N THR A 27 -7.79 -3.36 -6.20
CA THR A 27 -8.69 -4.52 -6.38
C THR A 27 -9.05 -4.84 -7.83
N ARG A 28 -8.74 -3.96 -8.78
CA ARG A 28 -8.97 -4.21 -10.21
C ARG A 28 -7.68 -4.56 -10.97
N MET A 29 -6.52 -4.48 -10.33
CA MET A 29 -5.31 -5.06 -10.89
C MET A 29 -5.49 -6.59 -10.95
N PRO A 30 -4.89 -7.29 -11.93
CA PRO A 30 -4.89 -8.74 -11.94
C PRO A 30 -4.44 -9.29 -10.57
N ASP A 31 -5.17 -10.28 -10.07
CA ASP A 31 -4.80 -10.95 -8.82
C ASP A 31 -3.35 -11.49 -8.95
N ASP A 32 -2.57 -11.40 -7.88
CA ASP A 32 -1.11 -11.61 -7.77
C ASP A 32 -0.18 -10.46 -8.22
N ASP A 33 -0.68 -9.42 -8.86
CA ASP A 33 0.16 -8.35 -9.43
C ASP A 33 0.26 -7.09 -8.55
N VAL A 34 -0.22 -7.11 -7.30
CA VAL A 34 -0.24 -5.93 -6.41
C VAL A 34 0.13 -6.23 -4.95
N VAL A 35 0.90 -5.32 -4.34
CA VAL A 35 1.18 -5.25 -2.90
C VAL A 35 0.95 -3.83 -2.44
N VAL A 36 0.24 -3.63 -1.32
CA VAL A 36 0.02 -2.29 -0.75
C VAL A 36 0.93 -2.07 0.45
N TYR A 37 1.66 -0.96 0.47
CA TYR A 37 2.38 -0.46 1.65
C TYR A 37 1.74 0.86 2.10
N THR A 38 1.21 0.86 3.33
CA THR A 38 0.45 1.99 3.85
C THR A 38 0.70 2.27 5.33
N SER A 39 0.23 3.41 5.81
CA SER A 39 0.36 3.82 7.21
C SER A 39 -0.51 2.97 8.14
N HIS A 40 -0.23 3.06 9.44
CA HIS A 40 -1.03 2.44 10.48
C HIS A 40 -2.43 3.08 10.56
N GLU A 41 -3.48 2.26 10.49
CA GLU A 41 -4.86 2.64 10.72
C GLU A 41 -5.52 1.64 11.70
N PRO A 42 -6.21 2.10 12.77
CA PRO A 42 -6.99 1.22 13.64
C PRO A 42 -7.98 0.36 12.85
N GLY A 43 -8.06 -0.93 13.16
CA GLY A 43 -8.89 -1.88 12.40
C GLY A 43 -8.29 -2.31 11.05
N GLY A 44 -7.12 -1.78 10.67
CA GLY A 44 -6.42 -2.10 9.42
C GLY A 44 -6.25 -3.60 9.21
N ALA A 45 -5.71 -4.33 10.20
CA ALA A 45 -5.47 -5.76 10.07
C ALA A 45 -6.75 -6.59 9.79
N ALA A 46 -7.89 -6.21 10.39
CA ALA A 46 -9.16 -6.89 10.15
C ALA A 46 -9.70 -6.60 8.74
N PHE A 47 -9.53 -5.37 8.24
CA PHE A 47 -9.88 -5.01 6.87
C PHE A 47 -8.96 -5.71 5.85
N ASP A 48 -7.65 -5.68 6.09
CA ASP A 48 -6.63 -6.23 5.20
C ASP A 48 -6.82 -7.74 4.99
N ALA A 49 -7.28 -8.46 6.01
CA ALA A 49 -7.59 -9.90 5.92
C ALA A 49 -8.76 -10.24 4.96
N THR A 50 -9.55 -9.25 4.53
CA THR A 50 -10.64 -9.44 3.56
C THR A 50 -10.20 -9.25 2.11
N LEU A 51 -8.97 -8.79 1.87
CA LEU A 51 -8.47 -8.43 0.56
C LEU A 51 -7.78 -9.61 -0.14
N PRO A 52 -7.83 -9.68 -1.49
CA PRO A 52 -7.19 -10.74 -2.25
C PRO A 52 -5.68 -10.54 -2.45
N PHE A 53 -5.08 -9.50 -1.87
CA PHE A 53 -3.67 -9.13 -2.02
C PHE A 53 -3.06 -8.68 -0.69
N PRO A 54 -1.73 -8.77 -0.53
CA PRO A 54 -1.07 -8.40 0.72
C PRO A 54 -1.08 -6.87 0.96
N VAL A 55 -1.37 -6.50 2.20
CA VAL A 55 -1.20 -5.14 2.73
C VAL A 55 -0.17 -5.14 3.85
N VAL A 56 0.86 -4.31 3.71
CA VAL A 56 1.89 -4.09 4.71
C VAL A 56 1.64 -2.74 5.38
N ARG A 57 1.27 -2.77 6.67
CA ARG A 57 1.11 -1.58 7.51
C ARG A 57 2.45 -1.18 8.11
N ASP A 58 2.88 0.05 7.90
CA ASP A 58 3.96 0.65 8.69
C ASP A 58 3.46 0.94 10.12
N THR A 59 4.37 1.01 11.08
CA THR A 59 4.03 1.40 12.46
C THR A 59 3.67 2.88 12.58
N ALA A 60 4.11 3.72 11.63
CA ALA A 60 3.80 5.14 11.63
C ALA A 60 2.36 5.40 11.15
N ARG A 61 1.69 6.36 11.80
CA ARG A 61 0.36 6.86 11.38
C ARG A 61 0.39 7.69 10.10
N THR A 62 1.58 8.14 9.68
CA THR A 62 1.80 8.86 8.43
C THR A 62 3.15 8.44 7.87
N LEU A 63 3.15 7.98 6.63
CA LEU A 63 4.32 7.75 5.80
C LEU A 63 4.85 9.10 5.28
N LEU A 64 6.05 9.44 5.71
CA LEU A 64 6.80 10.59 5.22
C LEU A 64 7.98 10.10 4.36
N PRO A 65 8.49 10.91 3.40
CA PRO A 65 9.61 10.56 2.52
C PRO A 65 10.95 10.56 3.27
N THR A 66 11.09 9.65 4.23
CA THR A 66 12.27 9.46 5.07
C THR A 66 13.09 8.28 4.58
N ARG A 67 14.40 8.30 4.85
CA ARG A 67 15.30 7.17 4.52
C ARG A 67 14.80 5.82 5.08
N ARG A 68 14.20 5.82 6.27
CA ARG A 68 13.60 4.63 6.89
C ARG A 68 12.43 4.09 6.05
N ALA A 69 11.51 4.96 5.66
CA ALA A 69 10.35 4.58 4.86
C ALA A 69 10.80 4.08 3.47
N THR A 70 11.79 4.72 2.85
CA THR A 70 12.38 4.26 1.58
C THR A 70 13.01 2.88 1.73
N ALA A 71 13.84 2.65 2.75
CA ALA A 71 14.47 1.36 2.98
C ALA A 71 13.43 0.25 3.21
N ARG A 72 12.34 0.58 3.93
CA ARG A 72 11.22 -0.35 4.16
C ARG A 72 10.49 -0.68 2.86
N ALA A 73 10.13 0.33 2.07
CA ALA A 73 9.47 0.15 0.77
C ALA A 73 10.32 -0.69 -0.19
N VAL A 74 11.63 -0.44 -0.27
CA VAL A 74 12.57 -1.24 -1.07
C VAL A 74 12.63 -2.69 -0.58
N GLY A 75 12.64 -2.91 0.74
CA GLY A 75 12.60 -4.24 1.32
C GLY A 75 11.33 -5.02 0.94
N ILE A 76 10.17 -4.35 1.01
CA ILE A 76 8.88 -4.92 0.61
C ILE A 76 8.89 -5.25 -0.89
N ALA A 77 9.29 -4.30 -1.74
CA ALA A 77 9.35 -4.52 -3.18
C ALA A 77 10.20 -5.74 -3.53
N ARG A 78 11.38 -5.90 -2.90
CA ARG A 78 12.24 -7.07 -3.12
C ARG A 78 11.62 -8.36 -2.62
N ALA A 79 11.01 -8.36 -1.43
CA ALA A 79 10.40 -9.55 -0.84
C ALA A 79 9.23 -10.10 -1.66
N HIS A 80 8.51 -9.21 -2.35
CA HIS A 80 7.35 -9.56 -3.18
C HIS A 80 7.63 -9.56 -4.68
N GLY A 81 8.89 -9.37 -5.11
CA GLY A 81 9.24 -9.33 -6.53
C GLY A 81 8.58 -8.19 -7.31
N CYS A 82 8.28 -7.06 -6.64
CA CYS A 82 7.71 -5.90 -7.29
C CYS A 82 8.75 -5.21 -8.19
N ASP A 83 8.39 -4.98 -9.45
CA ASP A 83 9.21 -4.28 -10.45
C ASP A 83 8.70 -2.87 -10.77
N ARG A 84 7.50 -2.54 -10.27
CA ARG A 84 6.82 -1.26 -10.47
C ARG A 84 6.42 -0.66 -9.13
N VAL A 85 6.35 0.66 -9.07
CA VAL A 85 5.86 1.40 -7.90
C VAL A 85 4.79 2.39 -8.35
N TRP A 86 3.68 2.42 -7.62
CA TRP A 86 2.65 3.44 -7.77
C TRP A 86 2.45 4.20 -6.45
N PHE A 87 2.67 5.51 -6.47
CA PHE A 87 2.33 6.39 -5.34
C PHE A 87 0.85 6.77 -5.42
N GLY A 88 0.03 6.21 -4.53
CA GLY A 88 -1.44 6.31 -4.57
C GLY A 88 -1.96 7.72 -4.29
N ALA A 89 -1.19 8.50 -3.55
CA ALA A 89 -1.31 9.94 -3.46
C ALA A 89 0.09 10.54 -3.36
N ALA A 90 0.43 11.41 -4.29
CA ALA A 90 1.64 12.21 -4.24
C ALA A 90 1.20 13.66 -3.98
N ALA A 91 1.24 14.08 -2.71
CA ALA A 91 1.39 15.50 -2.42
C ALA A 91 2.90 15.82 -2.54
N PRO A 92 3.31 16.92 -3.20
CA PRO A 92 4.69 17.39 -3.15
C PRO A 92 5.10 17.77 -1.71
#